data_AF-C0Z3J0-F1
#
_entry.id   AF-C0Z3J0-F1
#
_cell.length_a   1.000
_cell.length_b   1.000
_cell.length_c   1.000
_cell.angle_alpha   90.00
_cell.angle_beta   90.00
_cell.angle_gamma   90.00
#
_symmetry.space_group_name_H-M   'P 1'
#
loop_
_entity.id
_entity.type
_entity.pdbx_description
1 polymer ?
#
loop_
_entity_poly.entity_id
_entity_poly.type
_entity_poly.pdbx_seq_one_letter_code
_entity_poly.pdbx_strand_id
1 'polypeptide(L)'
;MGSLDLPYASSFKGGSETFLQNVFESILKTYLRKNPMAKTIWELVKSVDNEKISYDHFFFRTFKVDGYGIDSLASFFMDYGYKVGGRLDFPKKKVQVLWLSPPDVHFPDNGYGIGNGPLPRLVIAELLVEELSPESQEIIRKYLKPEGGKQAVLSSTLGSLIWEKPTSTDFNQLAKYMF
;
A
#
# COMPACT_ATOMS: atom_id res chain seq x y z
N MET A 1 -11.75 -43.55 -6.06
CA MET A 1 -10.66 -43.21 -5.11
C MET A 1 -10.76 -41.72 -4.85
N GLY A 2 -11.32 -41.34 -3.71
CA GLY A 2 -11.47 -39.94 -3.33
C GLY A 2 -10.12 -39.35 -2.99
N SER A 3 -9.79 -38.22 -3.61
CA SER A 3 -8.70 -37.35 -3.16
C SER A 3 -9.07 -36.85 -1.77
N LEU A 4 -8.29 -37.25 -0.76
CA LEU A 4 -8.37 -36.68 0.56
C LEU A 4 -7.78 -35.27 0.47
N ASP A 5 -8.65 -34.26 0.47
CA ASP A 5 -8.24 -32.87 0.63
C ASP A 5 -7.54 -32.75 2.00
N LEU A 6 -6.22 -32.65 1.95
CA LEU A 6 -5.40 -32.32 3.11
C LEU A 6 -5.85 -30.94 3.63
N PRO A 7 -6.02 -30.76 4.95
CA PRO A 7 -6.34 -29.45 5.51
C PRO A 7 -5.22 -28.49 5.13
N TYR A 8 -5.56 -27.46 4.37
CA TYR A 8 -4.66 -26.42 3.91
C TYR A 8 -4.08 -25.70 5.13
N ALA A 9 -2.88 -26.09 5.55
CA ALA A 9 -2.21 -25.47 6.68
C ALA A 9 -1.84 -24.04 6.29
N SER A 10 -2.57 -23.05 6.80
CA SER A 10 -2.17 -21.65 6.72
C SER A 10 -0.75 -21.53 7.27
N SER A 11 0.18 -21.04 6.46
CA SER A 11 1.56 -20.76 6.89
C SER A 11 1.63 -19.57 7.86
N PHE A 12 0.51 -18.92 8.12
CA PHE A 12 0.38 -17.77 9.01
C PHE A 12 0.02 -18.23 10.44
N LYS A 13 0.93 -18.00 11.39
CA LYS A 13 0.63 -18.19 12.82
C LYS A 13 -0.29 -17.04 13.28
N GLY A 14 -1.32 -17.33 14.07
CA GLY A 14 -2.38 -16.36 14.42
C GLY A 14 -1.88 -14.99 14.94
N GLY A 15 -0.73 -14.93 15.64
CA GLY A 15 -0.15 -13.67 16.09
C GLY A 15 0.38 -12.75 14.99
N SER A 16 1.01 -13.29 13.94
CA SER A 16 1.50 -12.50 12.80
C SER A 16 0.37 -12.02 11.89
N GLU A 17 -0.71 -12.79 11.83
CA GLU A 17 -1.92 -12.44 11.09
C GLU A 17 -2.60 -11.21 11.70
N THR A 18 -2.90 -11.26 13.01
CA THR A 18 -3.52 -10.15 13.72
C THR A 18 -2.67 -8.87 13.63
N PHE A 19 -1.34 -8.99 13.69
CA PHE A 19 -0.46 -7.84 13.49
C PHE A 19 -0.64 -7.21 12.10
N LEU A 20 -0.64 -8.02 11.04
CA LEU A 20 -0.83 -7.54 9.67
C LEU A 20 -2.21 -6.91 9.47
N GLN A 21 -3.27 -7.52 10.01
CA GLN A 21 -4.63 -6.96 10.00
C GLN A 21 -4.66 -5.58 10.67
N ASN A 22 -4.03 -5.44 11.84
CA ASN A 22 -3.93 -4.16 12.54
C ASN A 22 -3.17 -3.08 11.74
N VAL A 23 -2.15 -3.48 10.98
CA VAL A 23 -1.42 -2.59 10.07
C VAL A 23 -2.36 -2.08 8.97
N PHE A 24 -3.10 -2.97 8.30
CA PHE A 24 -4.07 -2.58 7.29
C PHE A 24 -5.20 -1.70 7.85
N GLU A 25 -5.73 -2.03 9.02
CA GLU A 25 -6.72 -1.20 9.69
C GLU A 25 -6.19 0.21 9.96
N SER A 26 -4.94 0.31 10.40
CA SER A 26 -4.32 1.61 10.70
C SER A 26 -4.13 2.43 9.42
N ILE A 27 -3.70 1.80 8.32
CA ILE A 27 -3.61 2.44 7.00
C ILE A 27 -4.99 2.92 6.55
N LEU A 28 -6.02 2.07 6.66
CA LEU A 28 -7.40 2.43 6.29
C LEU A 28 -7.93 3.60 7.15
N LYS A 29 -7.76 3.54 8.47
CA LYS A 29 -8.16 4.62 9.39
C LYS A 29 -7.49 5.93 9.01
N THR A 30 -6.19 5.90 8.70
CA THR A 30 -5.46 7.08 8.22
C THR A 30 -5.99 7.58 6.88
N TYR A 31 -6.28 6.70 5.93
CA TYR A 31 -6.86 7.05 4.64
C TYR A 31 -8.23 7.72 4.79
N LEU A 32 -9.17 7.11 5.51
CA LEU A 32 -10.52 7.64 5.71
C LEU A 32 -10.51 8.97 6.46
N ARG A 33 -9.63 9.14 7.46
CA ARG A 33 -9.44 10.42 8.17
C ARG A 33 -9.00 11.54 7.23
N LYS A 34 -8.13 11.27 6.27
CA LYS A 34 -7.62 12.26 5.32
C LYS A 34 -8.54 12.50 4.11
N ASN A 35 -9.52 11.62 3.88
CA ASN A 35 -10.41 11.66 2.73
C ASN A 35 -11.88 11.62 3.18
N PRO A 36 -12.46 12.76 3.59
CA PRO A 36 -13.82 12.80 4.17
C PRO A 36 -14.90 12.22 3.25
N MET A 37 -14.80 12.47 1.95
CA MET A 37 -15.76 11.94 0.97
C MET A 37 -15.69 10.40 0.87
N ALA A 38 -14.48 9.83 0.85
CA ALA A 38 -14.31 8.38 0.88
C ALA A 38 -14.83 7.77 2.19
N LYS A 39 -14.64 8.47 3.32
CA LYS A 39 -15.22 8.07 4.60
C LYS A 39 -16.74 8.03 4.56
N THR A 40 -17.39 9.06 4.02
CA THR A 40 -18.86 9.09 3.89
C THR A 40 -19.38 7.93 3.05
N ILE A 41 -18.76 7.65 1.90
CA ILE A 41 -19.13 6.51 1.05
C ILE A 41 -18.90 5.19 1.80
N TRP A 42 -17.76 5.04 2.47
CA TRP A 42 -17.45 3.84 3.23
C TRP A 42 -18.46 3.57 4.35
N GLU A 43 -18.87 4.59 5.10
CA GLU A 43 -19.90 4.49 6.15
C GLU A 43 -21.28 4.15 5.56
N LEU A 44 -21.65 4.74 4.42
CA LEU A 44 -22.90 4.45 3.73
C LEU A 44 -22.95 3.00 3.22
N VAL A 45 -21.88 2.52 2.57
CA VAL A 45 -21.83 1.13 2.11
C VAL A 45 -21.91 0.17 3.30
N LYS A 46 -21.22 0.50 4.40
CA LYS A 46 -21.24 -0.31 5.63
C LYS A 46 -22.65 -0.42 6.22
N SER A 47 -23.43 0.66 6.19
CA SER A 47 -24.79 0.68 6.73
C SER A 47 -25.80 -0.07 5.87
N VAL A 48 -25.62 -0.06 4.54
CA VAL A 48 -26.54 -0.72 3.60
C VAL A 48 -26.26 -2.22 3.48
N ASP A 49 -24.99 -2.63 3.54
CA ASP A 49 -24.59 -4.02 3.32
C ASP A 49 -24.31 -4.79 4.63
N ASN A 50 -24.91 -4.36 5.75
CA ASN A 50 -24.79 -5.02 7.05
C ASN A 50 -23.33 -5.30 7.47
N GLU A 51 -22.47 -4.29 7.25
CA GLU A 51 -21.01 -4.28 7.50
C GLU A 51 -20.15 -5.18 6.60
N LYS A 52 -20.69 -5.68 5.48
CA LYS A 52 -20.03 -6.67 4.60
C LYS A 52 -19.07 -6.11 3.55
N ILE A 53 -18.21 -5.16 3.93
CA ILE A 53 -17.24 -4.58 2.98
C ILE A 53 -16.04 -5.51 2.78
N SER A 54 -15.73 -5.84 1.54
CA SER A 54 -14.46 -6.46 1.14
C SER A 54 -13.58 -5.47 0.40
N TYR A 55 -12.27 -5.52 0.65
CA TYR A 55 -11.30 -4.63 0.03
C TYR A 55 -10.57 -5.37 -1.09
N ASP A 56 -10.79 -4.91 -2.32
CA ASP A 56 -10.16 -5.53 -3.49
C ASP A 56 -8.62 -5.35 -3.47
N HIS A 57 -8.17 -4.10 -3.30
CA HIS A 57 -6.76 -3.78 -3.25
C HIS A 57 -6.50 -2.45 -2.54
N PHE A 58 -5.26 -2.28 -2.05
CA PHE A 58 -4.73 -1.00 -1.59
C PHE A 58 -3.67 -0.51 -2.58
N PHE A 59 -3.66 0.79 -2.87
CA PHE A 59 -2.75 1.40 -3.84
C PHE A 59 -1.79 2.39 -3.16
N PHE A 60 -0.49 2.22 -3.39
CA PHE A 60 0.57 3.05 -2.85
C PHE A 60 1.39 3.70 -3.97
N ARG A 61 1.96 4.87 -3.67
CA ARG A 61 2.87 5.61 -4.56
C ARG A 61 4.19 5.87 -3.86
N THR A 62 5.26 5.68 -4.60
CA THR A 62 6.64 5.75 -4.13
C THR A 62 7.51 6.45 -5.18
N PHE A 63 8.77 6.73 -4.84
CA PHE A 63 9.74 7.30 -5.77
C PHE A 63 10.81 6.25 -6.06
N LYS A 64 11.11 5.99 -7.33
CA LYS A 64 12.20 5.09 -7.71
C LYS A 64 13.55 5.77 -7.48
N VAL A 65 13.93 5.80 -6.21
CA VAL A 65 15.20 6.25 -5.67
C VAL A 65 15.61 5.20 -4.65
N ASP A 66 16.91 5.03 -4.47
CA ASP A 66 17.45 4.06 -3.53
C ASP A 66 16.83 4.22 -2.13
N GLY A 67 16.30 3.11 -1.60
CA GLY A 67 15.60 3.07 -0.33
C GLY A 67 14.20 3.71 -0.28
N TYR A 68 13.62 4.19 -1.38
CA TYR A 68 12.29 4.85 -1.40
C TYR A 68 11.30 4.30 -2.45
N GLY A 69 11.73 3.33 -3.27
CA GLY A 69 10.92 2.73 -4.33
C GLY A 69 9.98 1.64 -3.85
N ILE A 70 9.51 0.81 -4.78
CA ILE A 70 8.61 -0.32 -4.52
C ILE A 70 9.12 -1.20 -3.38
N ASP A 71 10.40 -1.55 -3.39
CA ASP A 71 11.00 -2.49 -2.45
C ASP A 71 10.94 -2.01 -0.98
N SER A 72 10.94 -0.69 -0.76
CA SER A 72 10.83 -0.08 0.58
C SER A 72 9.51 -0.41 1.28
N LEU A 73 8.47 -0.70 0.50
CA LEU A 73 7.15 -1.06 1.01
C LEU A 73 6.84 -2.54 0.81
N ALA A 74 7.21 -3.10 -0.36
CA ALA A 74 6.90 -4.47 -0.73
C ALA A 74 7.56 -5.50 0.21
N SER A 75 8.81 -5.26 0.62
CA SER A 75 9.57 -6.15 1.51
C SER A 75 8.80 -6.49 2.79
N PHE A 76 8.25 -5.48 3.47
CA PHE A 76 7.42 -5.69 4.65
C PHE A 76 6.27 -6.67 4.38
N PHE A 77 5.47 -6.44 3.34
CA PHE A 77 4.32 -7.31 3.08
C PHE A 77 4.74 -8.71 2.63
N MET A 78 5.86 -8.84 1.92
CA MET A 78 6.41 -10.14 1.52
C MET A 78 6.92 -10.96 2.72
N ASP A 79 7.44 -10.33 3.78
CA ASP A 79 7.75 -11.01 5.05
C ASP A 79 6.49 -11.60 5.71
N TYR A 80 5.34 -11.02 5.37
CA TYR A 80 3.99 -11.48 5.73
C TYR A 80 3.35 -12.25 4.56
N GLY A 81 4.13 -13.00 3.79
CA GLY A 81 3.64 -14.01 2.85
C GLY A 81 2.94 -13.49 1.58
N TYR A 82 2.89 -12.17 1.35
CA TYR A 82 2.48 -11.63 0.06
C TYR A 82 3.46 -12.08 -1.04
N LYS A 83 2.92 -12.37 -2.23
CA LYS A 83 3.72 -12.84 -3.37
C LYS A 83 3.61 -11.87 -4.53
N VAL A 84 4.67 -11.75 -5.31
CA VAL A 84 4.67 -10.94 -6.54
C VAL A 84 3.69 -11.56 -7.53
N GLY A 85 2.67 -10.79 -7.91
CA GLY A 85 1.70 -11.18 -8.92
C GLY A 85 2.06 -10.71 -10.32
N GLY A 86 2.77 -9.59 -10.45
CA GLY A 86 3.24 -9.10 -11.74
C GLY A 86 3.67 -7.64 -11.74
N ARG A 87 4.21 -7.19 -12.88
CA ARG A 87 4.70 -5.82 -13.10
C ARG A 87 4.04 -5.19 -14.33
N LEU A 88 3.85 -3.88 -14.29
CA LEU A 88 3.33 -3.08 -15.40
C LEU A 88 4.16 -1.81 -15.54
N ASP A 89 4.53 -1.46 -16.77
CA ASP A 89 5.24 -0.23 -17.10
C ASP A 89 4.30 0.78 -17.76
N PHE A 90 4.39 2.03 -17.34
CA PHE A 90 3.67 3.16 -17.91
C PHE A 90 4.65 4.23 -18.41
N PRO A 91 5.32 4.02 -19.56
CA PRO A 91 6.40 4.89 -20.03
C PRO A 91 6.00 6.36 -20.18
N LYS A 92 4.81 6.62 -20.73
CA LYS A 92 4.29 8.01 -20.88
C LYS A 92 4.15 8.74 -19.54
N LYS A 93 3.87 8.00 -18.47
CA LYS A 93 3.73 8.53 -17.12
C LYS A 93 5.02 8.42 -16.31
N LYS A 94 6.08 7.80 -16.86
CA LYS A 94 7.34 7.52 -16.18
C LYS A 94 7.12 6.75 -14.88
N VAL A 95 6.22 5.76 -14.89
CA VAL A 95 5.82 5.00 -13.69
C VAL A 95 5.96 3.50 -13.95
N GLN A 96 6.46 2.79 -12.94
CA GLN A 96 6.40 1.32 -12.88
C GLN A 96 5.49 0.89 -11.74
N VAL A 97 4.82 -0.24 -11.90
CA VAL A 97 3.89 -0.79 -10.92
C VAL A 97 4.22 -2.25 -10.64
N LEU A 98 4.22 -2.63 -9.37
CA LEU A 98 4.23 -4.00 -8.88
C LEU A 98 2.91 -4.28 -8.18
N TRP A 99 2.27 -5.41 -8.45
CA TRP A 99 1.15 -5.87 -7.64
C TRP A 99 1.51 -7.17 -6.89
N LEU A 100 0.99 -7.29 -5.67
CA LEU A 100 1.20 -8.41 -4.78
C LEU A 100 -0.13 -9.12 -4.49
N SER A 101 -0.14 -10.45 -4.58
CA SER A 101 -1.25 -11.29 -4.13
C SER A 101 -1.15 -11.55 -2.63
N PRO A 102 -2.26 -11.51 -1.88
CA PRO A 102 -2.26 -11.82 -0.45
C PRO A 102 -1.87 -13.28 -0.19
N PRO A 103 -1.35 -13.59 1.02
CA PRO A 103 -1.25 -14.97 1.48
C PRO A 103 -2.65 -15.58 1.63
N ASP A 104 -2.72 -16.90 1.63
CA ASP A 104 -3.94 -17.60 1.99
C ASP A 104 -4.14 -17.50 3.51
N VAL A 105 -5.26 -16.92 3.92
CA VAL A 105 -5.64 -16.75 5.32
C VAL A 105 -6.97 -17.44 5.54
N HIS A 106 -7.11 -18.19 6.63
CA HIS A 106 -8.38 -18.78 7.00
C HIS A 106 -9.26 -17.71 7.62
N PHE A 107 -10.41 -17.45 7.02
CA PHE A 107 -11.46 -16.59 7.58
C PHE A 107 -12.80 -17.35 7.59
N PRO A 108 -13.73 -16.99 8.49
CA PRO A 108 -15.07 -17.59 8.49
C PRO A 108 -15.75 -17.40 7.13
N ASP A 109 -16.60 -18.36 6.69
CA ASP A 109 -17.31 -18.30 5.40
C ASP A 109 -18.19 -17.03 5.23
N ASN A 110 -18.49 -16.34 6.33
CA ASN A 110 -19.26 -15.09 6.40
C ASN A 110 -18.41 -13.90 6.88
N GLY A 111 -17.10 -13.99 6.70
CA GLY A 111 -16.12 -13.03 7.16
C GLY A 111 -15.96 -11.83 6.23
N TYR A 112 -16.00 -10.61 6.78
CA TYR A 112 -15.86 -9.36 6.03
C TYR A 112 -14.96 -8.37 6.75
N GLY A 113 -14.56 -7.30 6.05
CA GLY A 113 -13.61 -6.32 6.55
C GLY A 113 -12.18 -6.85 6.63
N ILE A 114 -11.27 -6.04 7.17
CA ILE A 114 -9.84 -6.38 7.25
C ILE A 114 -9.57 -7.47 8.29
N GLY A 115 -10.32 -7.49 9.40
CA GLY A 115 -10.06 -8.41 10.52
C GLY A 115 -10.70 -9.79 10.39
N ASN A 116 -11.72 -9.93 9.54
CA ASN A 116 -12.45 -11.19 9.39
C ASN A 116 -12.66 -11.61 7.93
N GLY A 117 -12.22 -10.85 6.94
CA GLY A 117 -12.41 -11.16 5.52
C GLY A 117 -11.10 -11.43 4.77
N PRO A 118 -11.16 -11.59 3.44
CA PRO A 118 -9.96 -11.75 2.63
C PRO A 118 -9.08 -10.50 2.70
N LEU A 119 -7.76 -10.71 2.80
CA LEU A 119 -6.80 -9.62 2.75
C LEU A 119 -6.76 -8.97 1.35
N PRO A 120 -6.57 -7.64 1.25
CA PRO A 120 -6.54 -6.96 -0.02
C PRO A 120 -5.27 -7.31 -0.81
N ARG A 121 -5.35 -7.26 -2.14
CA ARG A 121 -4.15 -7.16 -2.99
C ARG A 121 -3.43 -5.84 -2.72
N LEU A 122 -2.14 -5.78 -3.04
CA LEU A 122 -1.36 -4.53 -2.94
C LEU A 122 -0.90 -4.12 -4.31
N VAL A 123 -1.02 -2.83 -4.61
CA VAL A 123 -0.51 -2.23 -5.84
C VAL A 123 0.42 -1.11 -5.44
N ILE A 124 1.69 -1.20 -5.83
CA ILE A 124 2.73 -0.25 -5.46
C ILE A 124 3.31 0.33 -6.73
N ALA A 125 3.12 1.63 -6.92
CA ALA A 125 3.68 2.37 -8.03
C ALA A 125 4.94 3.12 -7.60
N GLU A 126 5.96 3.15 -8.45
CA GLU A 126 7.13 4.03 -8.31
C GLU A 126 7.28 4.95 -9.51
N LEU A 127 7.53 6.23 -9.24
CA LEU A 127 7.86 7.21 -10.26
C LEU A 127 9.35 7.10 -10.61
N LEU A 128 9.67 6.98 -11.90
CA LEU A 128 11.02 6.92 -12.44
C LEU A 128 11.69 8.30 -12.34
N VAL A 129 12.31 8.58 -11.20
CA VAL A 129 12.88 9.91 -10.90
C VAL A 129 13.96 10.31 -11.91
N GLU A 130 14.80 9.37 -12.34
CA GLU A 130 15.85 9.63 -13.34
C GLU A 130 15.31 10.09 -14.70
N GLU A 131 14.04 9.82 -15.02
CA GLU A 131 13.42 10.26 -16.27
C GLU A 131 12.80 11.66 -16.17
N LEU A 132 12.85 12.31 -15.00
CA LEU A 132 12.33 13.66 -14.78
C LEU A 132 13.36 14.73 -15.19
N SER A 133 12.93 16.00 -15.20
CA SER A 133 13.86 17.11 -15.41
C SER A 133 14.91 17.17 -14.28
N PRO A 134 16.15 17.64 -14.55
CA PRO A 134 17.19 17.76 -13.52
C PRO A 134 16.73 18.53 -12.28
N GLU A 135 15.98 19.61 -12.47
CA GLU A 135 15.40 20.40 -11.39
C GLU A 135 14.41 19.59 -10.53
N SER A 136 13.55 18.77 -11.15
CA SER A 136 12.62 17.91 -10.40
C SER A 136 13.37 16.83 -9.60
N GLN A 137 14.42 16.27 -10.19
CA GLN A 137 15.27 15.29 -9.53
C GLN A 137 15.95 15.89 -8.30
N GLU A 138 16.51 17.09 -8.43
CA GLU A 138 17.15 17.82 -7.33
C GLU A 138 16.16 18.11 -6.21
N ILE A 139 14.96 18.62 -6.53
CA ILE A 139 13.92 18.89 -5.56
C ILE A 139 13.51 17.61 -4.82
N ILE A 140 13.29 16.49 -5.52
CA ILE A 140 12.92 15.22 -4.87
C ILE A 140 14.03 14.79 -3.91
N ARG A 141 15.28 14.74 -4.39
CA ARG A 141 16.43 14.29 -3.60
C ARG A 141 16.71 15.16 -2.38
N LYS A 142 16.44 16.47 -2.46
CA LYS A 142 16.55 17.42 -1.36
C LYS A 142 15.78 17.00 -0.10
N TYR A 143 14.64 16.33 -0.25
CA TYR A 143 13.78 15.93 0.87
C TYR A 143 14.09 14.53 1.41
N LEU A 144 14.72 13.67 0.61
CA LEU A 144 14.96 12.29 1.00
C LEU A 144 16.00 12.21 2.12
N LYS A 145 15.75 11.32 3.08
CA LYS A 145 16.65 11.02 4.18
C LYS A 145 17.32 9.68 3.92
N PRO A 146 18.59 9.48 4.28
CA PRO A 146 19.24 8.18 4.18
C PRO A 146 18.39 7.09 4.83
N GLU A 147 18.14 6.00 4.08
CA GLU A 147 17.33 4.86 4.51
C GLU A 147 15.90 5.17 4.99
N GLY A 148 15.36 6.36 4.69
CA GLY A 148 14.08 6.77 5.24
C GLY A 148 12.91 5.86 4.83
N GLY A 149 12.94 5.26 3.65
CA GLY A 149 11.86 4.35 3.23
C GLY A 149 11.77 3.04 4.01
N LYS A 150 12.74 2.70 4.88
CA LYS A 150 12.54 1.65 5.91
C LYS A 150 11.32 1.95 6.80
N GLN A 151 10.93 3.22 6.91
CA GLN A 151 9.77 3.68 7.66
C GLN A 151 8.48 3.76 6.83
N ALA A 152 8.45 3.28 5.57
CA ALA A 152 7.31 3.47 4.66
C ALA A 152 5.98 2.96 5.23
N VAL A 153 5.99 1.77 5.84
CA VAL A 153 4.78 1.19 6.46
C VAL A 153 4.36 2.00 7.68
N LEU A 154 5.28 2.36 8.57
CA LEU A 154 4.99 3.18 9.75
C LEU A 154 4.47 4.57 9.35
N SER A 155 5.04 5.16 8.30
CA SER A 155 4.58 6.42 7.72
C SER A 155 3.14 6.32 7.21
N SER A 156 2.80 5.19 6.59
CA SER A 156 1.46 4.90 6.05
C SER A 156 0.42 4.69 7.15
N THR A 157 0.77 4.02 8.24
CA THR A 157 -0.14 3.81 9.39
C THR A 157 -0.38 5.11 10.16
N LEU A 158 0.67 5.91 10.41
CA LEU A 158 0.56 7.18 11.14
C LEU A 158 -0.03 8.31 10.29
N GLY A 159 0.13 8.24 8.97
CA GLY A 159 -0.25 9.31 8.06
C GLY A 159 0.72 10.48 8.10
N SER A 160 2.00 10.23 8.39
CA SER A 160 3.05 11.25 8.40
C SER A 160 3.91 11.16 7.14
N LEU A 161 4.72 12.18 6.88
CA LEU A 161 5.78 12.12 5.87
C LEU A 161 7.08 11.64 6.54
N ILE A 162 7.90 10.89 5.81
CA ILE A 162 9.24 10.45 6.23
C ILE A 162 10.25 11.61 6.11
N TRP A 163 9.91 12.60 5.28
CA TRP A 163 10.68 13.80 5.03
C TRP A 163 10.00 15.05 5.58
N GLU A 164 10.72 16.16 5.56
CA GLU A 164 10.20 17.46 5.99
C GLU A 164 9.11 17.97 5.05
N LYS A 165 8.20 18.79 5.58
CA LYS A 165 7.11 19.37 4.78
C LYS A 165 7.71 20.19 3.62
N PRO A 166 7.38 19.87 2.35
CA PRO A 166 7.89 20.63 1.23
C PRO A 166 7.44 22.10 1.23
N THR A 167 8.28 22.97 0.66
CA THR A 167 7.88 24.35 0.39
C THR A 167 6.80 24.40 -0.69
N SER A 168 5.98 25.45 -0.69
CA SER A 168 4.97 25.67 -1.75
C SER A 168 5.63 25.78 -3.13
N THR A 169 6.78 26.44 -3.21
CA THR A 169 7.56 26.58 -4.45
C THR A 169 7.98 25.23 -5.02
N ASP A 170 8.60 24.39 -4.19
CA ASP A 170 9.07 23.06 -4.61
C ASP A 170 7.89 22.17 -5.03
N PHE A 171 6.80 22.19 -4.26
CA PHE A 171 5.58 21.46 -4.60
C PHE A 171 5.00 21.89 -5.95
N ASN A 172 4.85 23.21 -6.17
CA ASN A 172 4.30 23.74 -7.42
C ASN A 172 5.21 23.45 -8.62
N GLN A 173 6.53 23.41 -8.41
CA GLN A 173 7.46 23.05 -9.47
C GLN A 173 7.28 21.58 -9.90
N LEU A 174 7.16 20.65 -8.94
CA LEU A 174 6.89 19.25 -9.25
C LEU A 174 5.51 19.04 -9.88
N ALA A 175 4.49 19.77 -9.42
CA ALA A 175 3.11 19.63 -9.91
C ALA A 175 2.95 19.93 -11.41
N LYS A 176 3.79 20.80 -11.99
CA LYS A 176 3.76 21.11 -13.43
C LYS A 176 4.08 19.91 -14.34
N TYR A 177 4.80 18.92 -13.81
CA TYR A 177 5.33 17.80 -14.58
C TYR A 177 4.73 16.45 -14.19
N MET A 178 3.96 16.40 -13.10
CA MET A 178 3.40 15.16 -12.54
C MET A 178 1.88 14.99 -12.76
N PHE A 179 1.22 15.98 -13.39
CA PHE A 179 -0.21 15.96 -13.70
C PHE A 179 -0.47 16.33 -15.16
#